data_AF-A0A2V8B835-F1
#
_entry.id   AF-A0A2V8B835-F1
#
_cell.length_a   1.000
_cell.length_b   1.000
_cell.length_c   1.000
_cell.angle_alpha   90.00
_cell.angle_beta   90.00
_cell.angle_gamma   90.00
#
_symmetry.space_group_name_H-M   'P 1'
#
loop_
_entity.id
_entity.type
_entity.pdbx_description
1 polymer ?
#
loop_
_entity_poly.entity_id
_entity_poly.type
_entity_poly.pdbx_seq_one_letter_code
_entity_poly.pdbx_strand_id
1 'polypeptide(L)' 'MKVPVSKYPERIVCLTEETTETLYLLGQGDRIVGVSGYTVRPPEARQKPK' A
#
# COMPACT_ATOMS: atom_id res chain seq x y z
N MET A 1 -17.50 -12.01 -18.70
CA MET A 1 -17.64 -11.18 -17.47
C MET A 1 -16.53 -10.14 -17.48
N LYS A 2 -16.85 -8.84 -17.56
CA LYS A 2 -15.87 -7.77 -17.33
C LYS A 2 -16.03 -7.32 -15.89
N VAL A 3 -14.97 -7.47 -15.09
CA VAL A 3 -14.92 -6.88 -13.75
C VAL A 3 -14.93 -5.36 -13.95
N PRO A 4 -15.81 -4.59 -13.28
CA PRO A 4 -15.72 -3.14 -13.33
C PRO A 4 -14.37 -2.72 -12.76
N VAL A 5 -13.49 -2.23 -13.63
CA VAL A 5 -12.16 -1.74 -13.24
C VAL A 5 -12.36 -0.33 -12.72
N SER A 6 -12.09 -0.11 -11.44
CA SER A 6 -11.98 1.23 -10.86
C SER A 6 -10.93 2.04 -11.62
N LYS A 7 -11.11 3.35 -11.72
CA LYS A 7 -10.18 4.24 -12.45
C LYS A 7 -8.75 4.16 -11.90
N TYR A 8 -8.59 3.75 -10.65
CA TYR A 8 -7.31 3.60 -9.96
C TYR A 8 -7.25 2.29 -9.14
N PRO A 9 -6.06 1.77 -8.81
CA PRO A 9 -5.92 0.51 -8.05
C PRO A 9 -6.38 0.63 -6.59
N GLU A 10 -7.29 -0.23 -6.14
CA GLU A 10 -7.83 -0.18 -4.76
C GLU A 10 -7.19 -1.16 -3.76
N ARG A 11 -6.35 -2.08 -4.23
CA ARG A 11 -5.66 -3.08 -3.40
C ARG A 11 -4.21 -3.19 -3.82
N ILE A 12 -3.35 -2.50 -3.10
CA ILE A 12 -1.94 -2.28 -3.47
C ILE A 12 -1.02 -3.06 -2.54
N VAL A 13 -0.02 -3.75 -3.10
CA VAL A 13 1.09 -4.33 -2.35
C VAL A 13 2.34 -3.51 -2.62
N CYS A 14 3.02 -3.06 -1.56
CA CYS A 14 4.25 -2.27 -1.65
C CYS A 14 5.46 -3.15 -1.31
N LEU A 15 6.41 -3.29 -2.24
CA LEU A 15 7.59 -4.13 -2.03
C LEU A 15 8.82 -3.35 -1.57
N THR A 16 8.73 -2.02 -1.55
CA THR A 16 9.78 -1.12 -1.09
C THR A 16 9.24 -0.16 -0.03
N GLU A 17 10.14 0.33 0.83
CA GLU A 17 9.80 1.36 1.81
C GLU A 17 9.34 2.65 1.13
N GLU A 18 10.05 3.11 0.10
CA GLU A 18 9.75 4.33 -0.64
C GLU A 18 8.31 4.35 -1.19
N THR A 19 7.85 3.23 -1.76
CA THR A 19 6.47 3.15 -2.28
C THR A 19 5.43 3.16 -1.18
N THR A 20 5.71 2.55 -0.04
CA THR A 20 4.83 2.59 1.14
C THR A 20 4.73 4.02 1.65
N GLU A 21 5.87 4.65 1.95
CA GLU A 21 5.95 6.01 2.51
C GLU A 21 5.28 7.03 1.58
N THR A 22 5.53 6.94 0.27
CA THR A 22 4.89 7.80 -0.73
C THR A 22 3.37 7.71 -0.68
N LEU A 23 2.79 6.50 -0.63
CA LEU A 23 1.33 6.35 -0.60
C LEU A 23 0.72 6.84 0.71
N TYR A 24 1.39 6.66 1.85
CA TYR A 24 0.95 7.26 3.12
C TYR A 24 0.99 8.80 3.06
N LEU A 25 2.05 9.40 2.50
CA LEU A 25 2.16 10.85 2.34
C LEU A 25 1.09 11.42 1.40
N LEU A 26 0.67 10.66 0.40
CA LEU A 26 -0.45 11.01 -0.49
C LEU A 26 -1.84 10.77 0.14
N GLY A 27 -1.90 10.31 1.39
CA GLY A 27 -3.15 9.99 2.08
C GLY A 27 -3.86 8.75 1.51
N GLN A 28 -3.12 7.84 0.88
CA GLN A 28 -3.63 6.62 0.21
C GLN A 28 -3.23 5.32 0.95
N GLY A 29 -2.80 5.42 2.21
CA GLY A 29 -2.33 4.27 2.99
C GLY A 29 -3.42 3.22 3.29
N ASP A 30 -4.70 3.59 3.19
CA ASP A 30 -5.87 2.73 3.29
C ASP A 30 -5.93 1.68 2.17
N ARG A 31 -5.44 2.03 0.98
CA ARG A 31 -5.44 1.16 -0.22
C ARG A 31 -4.33 0.12 -0.22
N ILE A 32 -3.36 0.25 0.69
CA ILE A 32 -2.26 -0.70 0.86
C ILE A 32 -2.77 -1.93 1.63
N VAL A 33 -2.72 -3.09 1.00
CA VAL A 33 -3.15 -4.39 1.56
C VAL A 33 -1.99 -5.28 1.98
N GLY A 34 -0.76 -4.93 1.62
CA GLY A 34 0.45 -5.63 2.04
C GLY A 34 1.72 -4.80 1.83
N VAL A 35 2.74 -5.06 2.65
CA VAL A 35 4.02 -4.33 2.62
C VAL A 35 5.18 -5.31 2.70
N SER A 36 6.34 -4.93 2.19
CA SER A 36 7.58 -5.69 2.40
C SER A 36 7.88 -5.85 3.89
N GLY A 37 8.41 -7.00 4.29
CA GLY A 37 8.90 -7.24 5.65
C GLY A 37 10.02 -6.29 6.11
N TYR A 38 10.65 -5.57 5.17
CA TYR A 38 11.68 -4.55 5.43
C TYR A 38 11.12 -3.14 5.64
N THR A 39 9.82 -2.94 5.49
CA THR A 39 9.19 -1.62 5.66
C THR A 39 9.25 -1.19 7.12
N VAL A 40 9.86 -0.04 7.40
CA VAL A 40 9.92 0.59 8.72
C VAL A 40 9.22 1.94 8.78
N ARG A 41 8.99 2.60 7.63
CA ARG A 41 8.28 3.89 7.54
C ARG A 41 7.02 3.84 6.65
N PRO A 42 5.93 4.50 7.07
CA PRO A 42 5.70 5.01 8.42
C PRO A 42 5.48 3.84 9.43
N PRO A 43 5.64 4.05 10.75
CA PRO A 43 5.57 2.97 11.74
C PRO A 43 4.27 2.13 11.69
N GLU A 44 3.14 2.76 11.41
CA GLU A 44 1.83 2.11 11.27
C GLU A 44 1.74 1.15 10.10
N ALA A 45 2.57 1.32 9.06
CA ALA A 45 2.58 0.41 7.91
C ALA A 45 2.99 -1.01 8.29
N ARG A 46 3.73 -1.20 9.39
CA ARG A 46 4.14 -2.51 9.90
C ARG A 46 2.99 -3.38 10.41
N GLN A 47 1.80 -2.79 10.57
CA GLN A 47 0.58 -3.53 10.91
C GLN A 47 -0.05 -4.22 9.70
N LYS A 48 0.39 -3.87 8.48
CA LYS A 48 -0.09 -4.50 7.25
C LYS A 48 0.51 -5.92 7.10
N PRO A 49 -0.18 -6.83 6.39
CA PRO A 49 0.38 -8.13 6.00
C PRO A 49 1.72 -8.00 5.27
N LYS A 50 2.59 -8.99 5.47
CA LYS A 50 3.89 -9.09 4.79
C LYS A 50 3.83 -10.06 3.63
#